data_AF-A0A530H5I0-F1
#
_entry.id   AF-A0A530H5I0-F1
#
_cell.length_a   1.000
_cell.length_b   1.000
_cell.length_c   1.000
_cell.angle_alpha   90.00
_cell.angle_beta   90.00
_cell.angle_gamma   90.00
#
_symmetry.space_group_name_H-M   'P 1'
#
loop_
_entity.id
_entity.type
_entity.pdbx_description
1 polymer ?
#
loop_
_entity_poly.entity_id
_entity_poly.type
_entity_poly.pdbx_seq_one_letter_code
_entity_poly.pdbx_strand_id
1 'polypeptide(L)'
;GHKIRIRYRNEQGDESERVIWPTMIGYAETVRLLAAWCELRQNFRHFRTDRVSAAEFLDERIGCRPGELRNRWKRHMEAQGLRLP
;
A
#
# COMPACT_ATOMS: atom_id res chain seq x y z
N GLY A 1 -0.80 -10.63 -8.92
CA GLY A 1 -0.94 -9.16 -8.99
C GLY A 1 0.34 -8.58 -9.55
N HIS A 2 0.28 -7.42 -10.17
CA HIS A 2 1.45 -6.65 -10.60
C HIS A 2 1.90 -5.71 -9.48
N LYS A 3 3.19 -5.41 -9.44
CA LYS A 3 3.69 -4.29 -8.64
C LYS A 3 3.23 -2.98 -9.26
N ILE A 4 3.15 -1.93 -8.45
CA ILE A 4 2.84 -0.58 -8.90
C ILE A 4 3.97 0.35 -8.47
N ARG A 5 4.49 1.16 -9.39
CA ARG A 5 5.30 2.33 -9.05
C ARG A 5 4.37 3.51 -8.84
N ILE A 6 4.47 4.16 -7.69
CA ILE A 6 3.73 5.39 -7.37
C ILE A 6 4.69 6.55 -7.16
N ARG A 7 4.32 7.74 -7.63
CA ARG A 7 4.86 9.00 -7.13
C ARG A 7 3.93 9.52 -6.05
N TYR A 8 4.44 9.65 -4.84
CA TYR A 8 3.63 9.93 -3.65
C TYR A 8 4.17 11.13 -2.89
N ARG A 9 3.26 12.07 -2.61
CA ARG A 9 3.53 13.24 -1.78
C ARG A 9 3.21 12.95 -0.32
N ASN A 10 4.18 13.15 0.57
CA ASN A 10 3.97 13.01 2.00
C ASN A 10 3.23 14.22 2.60
N GLU A 11 3.09 14.27 3.92
CA GLU A 11 2.43 15.39 4.63
C GLU A 11 3.23 16.68 4.64
N GLN A 12 4.55 16.58 4.49
CA GLN A 12 5.47 17.70 4.46
C GLN A 12 5.58 18.30 3.04
N GLY A 13 4.95 17.67 2.05
CA GLY A 13 4.99 18.08 0.65
C GLY A 13 6.08 17.41 -0.18
N ASP A 14 6.93 16.58 0.43
CA ASP A 14 8.00 15.88 -0.29
C ASP A 14 7.44 14.77 -1.16
N GLU A 15 7.93 14.72 -2.40
CA GLU A 15 7.61 13.65 -3.34
C GLU A 15 8.65 12.54 -3.28
N SER A 16 8.17 11.31 -3.33
CA SER A 16 9.01 10.11 -3.41
C SER A 16 8.41 9.10 -4.37
N GLU A 17 9.27 8.40 -5.11
CA GLU A 17 8.85 7.27 -5.93
C GLU A 17 8.99 5.96 -5.15
N ARG A 18 7.97 5.12 -5.22
CA ARG A 18 7.88 3.89 -4.44
C ARG A 18 7.31 2.76 -5.26
N VAL A 19 7.96 1.60 -5.21
CA VAL A 19 7.38 0.34 -5.67
C VAL A 19 6.57 -0.26 -4.52
N ILE A 20 5.30 -0.54 -4.80
CA ILE A 20 4.35 -1.07 -3.82
C ILE A 20 3.64 -2.33 -4.36
N TRP A 21 3.26 -3.21 -3.43
CA TRP A 21 2.42 -4.36 -3.72
C TRP A 21 1.02 -4.07 -3.19
N PRO A 22 0.05 -3.71 -4.05
CA PRO A 22 -1.29 -3.36 -3.63
C PRO A 22 -2.00 -4.55 -2.98
N THR A 23 -2.61 -4.32 -1.82
CA THR A 23 -3.26 -5.37 -1.01
C THR A 23 -4.76 -5.17 -0.88
N MET A 24 -5.19 -3.97 -0.49
CA MET A 24 -6.60 -3.63 -0.23
C MET A 24 -6.82 -2.12 -0.36
N ILE A 25 -8.04 -1.72 -0.74
CA ILE A 25 -8.51 -0.35 -0.61
C ILE A 25 -9.49 -0.28 0.55
N GLY A 26 -9.29 0.68 1.45
CA GLY A 26 -10.19 1.00 2.55
C GLY A 26 -10.60 2.48 2.52
N TYR A 27 -11.61 2.81 3.31
CA TYR A 27 -12.07 4.19 3.50
C TYR A 27 -11.80 4.59 4.94
N ALA A 28 -11.10 5.70 5.14
CA ALA A 28 -10.94 6.34 6.44
C ALA A 28 -11.62 7.71 6.35
N GLU A 29 -12.73 7.86 7.07
CA GLU A 29 -13.62 9.03 6.98
C GLU A 29 -14.05 9.30 5.53
N THR A 30 -13.47 10.31 4.90
CA THR A 30 -13.75 10.75 3.52
C THR A 30 -12.63 10.39 2.54
N VAL A 31 -11.56 9.73 3.01
CA VAL A 31 -10.35 9.47 2.22
C VAL A 31 -10.22 8.00 1.88
N ARG A 32 -9.90 7.72 0.61
CA ARG A 32 -9.57 6.38 0.11
C ARG A 32 -8.10 6.05 0.41
N LEU A 33 -7.89 5.00 1.19
CA LEU A 33 -6.57 4.47 1.56
C LEU A 33 -6.26 3.21 0.74
N LEU A 34 -5.09 3.17 0.12
CA LEU A 34 -4.50 1.97 -0.45
C LEU A 34 -3.54 1.35 0.57
N ALA A 35 -3.91 0.20 1.14
CA ALA A 35 -3.01 -0.65 1.90
C ALA A 35 -2.08 -1.40 0.94
N ALA A 36 -0.77 -1.28 1.15
CA ALA A 36 0.22 -1.94 0.31
C ALA A 36 1.51 -2.25 1.07
N TRP A 37 2.23 -3.29 0.64
CA TRP A 37 3.63 -3.50 1.03
C TRP A 37 4.51 -2.52 0.28
N CYS A 38 5.37 -1.76 0.97
CA CYS A 38 6.27 -0.81 0.36
C CYS A 38 7.70 -1.36 0.36
N GLU A 39 8.28 -1.57 -0.83
CA GLU A 39 9.64 -2.14 -0.93
C GLU A 39 10.70 -1.22 -0.33
N LEU A 40 10.57 0.10 -0.49
CA LEU A 40 11.52 1.04 0.11
C LEU A 40 11.56 0.96 1.65
N ARG A 41 10.42 0.67 2.29
CA ARG A 41 10.30 0.62 3.75
C ARG A 41 10.28 -0.80 4.31
N GLN A 42 10.23 -1.81 3.43
CA GLN A 42 10.10 -3.23 3.79
C GLN A 42 8.99 -3.46 4.83
N ASN A 43 7.85 -2.77 4.66
CA ASN A 43 6.74 -2.84 5.60
C ASN A 43 5.41 -2.45 4.93
N PHE A 44 4.29 -2.82 5.55
CA PHE A 44 2.97 -2.36 5.13
C PHE A 44 2.76 -0.89 5.49
N ARG A 45 2.18 -0.15 4.56
CA ARG A 45 1.82 1.27 4.68
C ARG A 45 0.45 1.50 4.04
N HIS A 46 -0.22 2.55 4.51
CA HIS A 46 -1.43 3.07 3.88
C HIS A 46 -1.08 4.34 3.11
N PHE A 47 -1.44 4.36 1.84
CA PHE A 47 -1.24 5.51 0.97
C PHE A 47 -2.59 6.16 0.72
N ARG A 48 -2.72 7.45 1.00
CA ARG A 48 -3.93 8.16 0.58
C ARG A 48 -3.90 8.32 -0.93
N THR A 49 -4.94 7.86 -1.59
CA THR A 49 -4.98 7.85 -3.07
C THR A 49 -5.03 9.26 -3.66
N ASP A 50 -5.52 10.26 -2.92
CA ASP A 50 -5.52 11.68 -3.29
C ASP A 50 -4.11 12.32 -3.28
N ARG A 51 -3.13 11.67 -2.63
CA ARG A 51 -1.72 12.12 -2.58
C ARG A 51 -0.81 11.38 -3.57
N VAL A 52 -1.37 10.53 -4.43
CA VAL A 52 -0.65 9.84 -5.50
C VAL A 52 -0.70 10.71 -6.76
N SER A 53 0.42 11.30 -7.17
CA SER A 53 0.50 12.16 -8.35
C SER A 53 0.69 11.38 -9.66
N ALA A 54 1.24 10.17 -9.58
CA ALA A 54 1.35 9.24 -10.70
C ALA A 54 1.35 7.78 -10.21
N ALA A 55 0.81 6.87 -11.02
CA ALA A 55 0.84 5.43 -10.76
C ALA A 55 1.03 4.66 -12.06
N GLU A 56 1.91 3.67 -12.04
CA GLU A 56 2.27 2.84 -13.20
C GLU A 56 2.28 1.37 -12.76
N PHE A 57 1.58 0.51 -13.50
CA PHE A 57 1.70 -0.93 -13.32
C PHE A 57 3.03 -1.40 -13.90
N LEU A 58 3.79 -2.18 -13.13
CA LEU A 58 5.03 -2.75 -13.58
C LEU A 58 4.80 -4.16 -14.14
N ASP A 59 5.67 -4.58 -15.06
CA ASP A 59 5.66 -5.95 -15.57
C ASP A 59 6.07 -6.96 -14.50
N GLU A 60 6.73 -6.51 -13.43
CA GLU A 60 7.07 -7.35 -12.29
C GLU A 60 5.83 -7.87 -11.55
N ARG A 61 5.83 -9.20 -11.32
CA ARG A 61 4.82 -9.85 -10.50
C ARG A 61 5.12 -9.69 -9.02
N ILE A 62 4.06 -9.63 -8.22
CA ILE A 62 4.14 -9.83 -6.78
C ILE A 62 4.52 -11.29 -6.52
N GLY A 63 5.63 -11.52 -5.81
CA GLY A 63 6.22 -12.85 -5.61
C GLY A 63 5.46 -13.79 -4.66
N CYS A 64 4.25 -13.42 -4.24
CA CYS A 64 3.39 -14.23 -3.38
C CYS A 64 1.94 -14.22 -3.87
N ARG A 65 1.15 -15.17 -3.37
CA ARG A 65 -0.27 -15.27 -3.73
C ARG A 65 -1.05 -14.08 -3.13
N PRO A 66 -2.09 -13.56 -3.81
CA PRO A 66 -2.88 -12.45 -3.27
C PRO A 66 -3.47 -12.71 -1.86
N GLY A 67 -3.92 -13.93 -1.60
CA GLY A 67 -4.41 -14.33 -0.26
C GLY A 67 -3.33 -14.29 0.82
N GLU A 68 -2.10 -14.68 0.48
CA GLU A 68 -0.96 -14.64 1.40
C GLU A 68 -0.59 -13.19 1.75
N LEU A 69 -0.52 -12.30 0.75
CA LEU A 69 -0.26 -10.88 0.95
C LEU A 69 -1.33 -10.24 1.85
N ARG A 70 -2.61 -10.56 1.62
CA ARG A 70 -3.73 -10.10 2.46
C ARG A 70 -3.61 -10.61 3.89
N ASN A 71 -3.28 -11.89 4.09
CA ASN A 71 -3.10 -12.46 5.43
C ASN A 71 -1.90 -11.83 6.16
N ARG A 72 -0.81 -11.54 5.45
CA ARG A 72 0.34 -10.79 6.00
C ARG A 72 -0.08 -9.39 6.46
N TRP A 73 -0.89 -8.69 5.66
CA TRP A 73 -1.40 -7.37 6.03
C TRP A 73 -2.36 -7.43 7.23
N LYS A 74 -3.28 -8.41 7.28
CA LYS A 74 -4.18 -8.61 8.43
C LYS A 74 -3.40 -8.78 9.73
N ARG A 75 -2.39 -9.65 9.75
CA ARG A 75 -1.51 -9.84 10.92
C ARG A 75 -0.77 -8.55 11.31
N HIS A 76 -0.34 -7.76 10.32
CA HIS A 76 0.30 -6.47 10.60
C HIS A 76 -0.66 -5.47 11.26
N MET A 77 -1.93 -5.44 10.85
CA MET A 77 -2.96 -4.60 11.46
C MET A 77 -3.32 -5.05 12.88
N GLU A 78 -3.47 -6.37 13.09
CA GLU A 78 -3.71 -6.94 14.41
C GLU A 78 -2.57 -6.61 15.38
N ALA A 79 -1.31 -6.70 14.93
CA ALA A 79 -0.15 -6.32 15.73
C ALA A 79 -0.09 -4.82 16.08
N GLN A 80 -0.81 -3.98 15.33
CA GLN A 80 -0.96 -2.54 15.62
C GLN A 80 -2.21 -2.24 16.45
N GLY A 81 -2.89 -3.26 16.99
CA GLY A 81 -4.07 -3.12 17.84
C GLY A 81 -5.38 -2.94 17.07
N LEU A 82 -5.36 -3.00 15.74
CA LEU A 82 -6.55 -2.87 14.92
C LEU A 82 -7.04 -4.27 14.49
N ARG A 83 -8.14 -4.73 15.09
CA ARG A 83 -8.80 -5.97 14.67
C ARG A 83 -9.72 -5.67 13.48
N LEU A 84 -9.34 -6.17 12.30
CA LEU A 84 -10.17 -6.11 11.11
C LEU A 84 -11.26 -7.20 11.18
N PRO A 85 -12.49 -6.92 10.71
CA PRO A 85 -13.54 -7.93 10.60
C PRO A 85 -13.20 -9.03 9.58
#